data_AF-A0A349XU57-F1
#
_entry.id   AF-A0A349XU57-F1
#
_cell.length_a   1.000
_cell.length_b   1.000
_cell.length_c   1.000
_cell.angle_alpha   90.00
_cell.angle_beta   90.00
_cell.angle_gamma   90.00
#
_symmetry.space_group_name_H-M   'P 1'
#
loop_
_entity.id
_entity.type
_entity.pdbx_description
1 polymer ?
#
loop_
_entity_poly.entity_id
_entity_poly.type
_entity_poly.pdbx_seq_one_letter_code
_entity_poly.pdbx_strand_id
1 'polypeptide(L)'
;GLKTIPVDRRRHRDRETRLLAIAHGLLAAAEIGMKEHDRLMLARTLFERKLDGRRASSKLPELIELVMAKPLVSAEMVAKTLRVTPQAARRIVSELGLREMTGRGRFRAWGAL
;
A
#
# COMPACT_ATOMS: atom_id res chain seq x y z
N GLY A 1 0.58 11.70 11.98
CA GLY A 1 -0.03 12.47 13.07
C GLY A 1 1.02 13.01 14.00
N LEU A 2 1.21 12.45 15.19
CA LEU A 2 1.98 13.10 16.27
C LEU A 2 3.39 13.60 15.91
N LYS A 3 4.12 12.94 14.99
CA LYS A 3 5.43 13.42 14.51
C LYS A 3 5.39 14.82 13.89
N THR A 4 4.26 15.25 13.33
CA THR A 4 4.06 16.58 12.72
C THR A 4 3.85 17.70 13.75
N ILE A 5 3.53 17.36 15.00
CA ILE A 5 3.35 18.34 16.08
C ILE A 5 4.72 18.70 16.67
N PRO A 6 5.07 19.99 16.88
CA PRO A 6 6.34 20.38 17.46
C PRO A 6 6.65 19.73 18.82
N VAL A 7 7.93 19.39 19.07
CA VAL A 7 8.34 18.62 20.25
C VAL A 7 8.10 19.35 21.56
N ASP A 8 8.27 20.67 21.56
CA ASP A 8 8.01 21.60 22.65
C ASP A 8 6.54 21.54 23.10
N ARG A 9 5.59 21.40 22.16
CA ARG A 9 4.17 21.22 22.47
C ARG A 9 3.86 19.81 22.99
N ARG A 10 4.45 18.79 22.37
CA ARG A 10 4.26 17.37 22.77
C ARG A 10 4.79 17.08 24.19
N ARG A 11 5.86 17.75 24.59
CA ARG A 11 6.55 17.57 25.88
C ARG A 11 6.40 18.78 26.80
N HIS A 12 5.42 19.64 26.53
CA HIS A 12 5.20 20.85 27.31
C HIS A 12 4.92 20.51 28.78
N ARG A 13 5.35 21.35 29.73
CA ARG A 13 5.14 21.10 31.17
C ARG A 13 3.67 21.21 31.57
N ASP A 14 2.95 22.14 30.95
CA ASP A 14 1.51 22.27 31.13
C ASP A 14 0.73 21.10 30.50
N ARG A 15 -0.28 20.60 31.23
CA ARG A 15 -1.06 19.42 30.84
C ARG A 15 -2.01 19.73 29.69
N GLU A 16 -2.66 20.89 29.69
CA GLU A 16 -3.64 21.27 28.67
C GLU A 16 -2.95 21.39 27.30
N THR A 17 -1.77 22.03 27.26
CA THR A 17 -0.95 22.10 26.04
C THR A 17 -0.62 20.72 25.50
N ARG A 18 -0.31 19.73 26.36
CA ARG A 18 -0.04 18.35 25.92
C ARG A 18 -1.29 17.65 25.40
N LEU A 19 -2.44 17.83 26.05
CA LEU A 19 -3.71 17.24 25.60
C LEU A 19 -4.11 17.79 24.23
N LEU A 20 -3.99 19.10 24.04
CA LEU A 20 -4.23 19.74 22.75
C LEU A 20 -3.26 19.24 21.68
N ALA A 21 -1.97 19.04 22.01
CA ALA A 21 -0.98 18.46 21.11
C ALA A 21 -1.35 17.03 20.68
N ILE A 22 -1.91 16.21 21.57
CA ILE A 22 -2.39 14.85 21.25
C ILE A 22 -3.61 14.93 20.32
N ALA A 23 -4.60 15.77 20.65
CA ALA A 23 -5.80 15.94 19.83
C ALA A 23 -5.46 16.38 18.40
N HIS A 24 -4.58 17.37 18.23
CA HIS A 24 -4.07 17.76 16.93
C HIS A 24 -3.28 16.65 16.24
N GLY A 25 -2.50 15.87 17.01
CA GLY A 25 -1.79 14.71 16.49
C GLY A 25 -2.71 13.62 15.93
N LEU A 26 -3.88 13.43 16.55
CA LEU A 26 -4.93 12.51 16.10
C LEU A 26 -5.59 13.03 14.81
N LEU A 27 -5.99 14.30 14.77
CA LEU A 27 -6.55 14.92 13.56
C LEU A 27 -5.59 14.80 12.38
N ALA A 28 -4.33 15.17 12.56
CA ALA A 28 -3.31 15.04 11.52
C ALA A 28 -3.05 13.58 11.11
N ALA A 29 -3.24 12.60 12.02
CA ALA A 29 -3.15 11.19 11.64
C ALA A 29 -4.34 10.76 10.77
N ALA A 30 -5.55 11.17 11.15
CA ALA A 30 -6.77 10.88 10.40
C ALA A 30 -6.70 11.47 8.98
N GLU A 31 -6.30 12.74 8.84
CA GLU A 31 -6.17 13.38 7.53
C GLU A 31 -5.17 12.68 6.61
N ILE A 32 -4.00 12.28 7.16
CA ILE A 32 -3.00 11.53 6.40
C ILE A 32 -3.55 10.16 6.01
N GLY A 33 -4.22 9.47 6.94
CA GLY A 33 -4.82 8.16 6.70
C GLY A 33 -5.91 8.20 5.62
N MET A 34 -6.79 9.19 5.65
CA MET A 34 -7.84 9.37 4.64
C MET A 34 -7.26 9.62 3.25
N LYS A 35 -6.25 10.50 3.14
CA LYS A 35 -5.57 10.75 1.86
C LYS A 35 -4.91 9.49 1.30
N GLU A 36 -4.31 8.67 2.15
CA GLU A 36 -3.71 7.41 1.71
C GLU A 36 -4.77 6.39 1.32
N HIS A 37 -5.87 6.32 2.08
CA HIS A 37 -7.02 5.47 1.74
C HIS A 37 -7.58 5.81 0.36
N ASP A 38 -7.81 7.11 0.07
CA ASP A 38 -8.33 7.55 -1.24
C ASP A 38 -7.40 7.16 -2.40
N ARG A 39 -6.09 7.27 -2.20
CA ARG A 39 -5.08 6.85 -3.20
C ARG A 39 -5.12 5.35 -3.45
N LEU A 40 -5.22 4.55 -2.38
CA LEU A 40 -5.33 3.10 -2.47
C LEU A 40 -6.65 2.69 -3.16
N MET A 41 -7.76 3.34 -2.83
CA MET A 41 -9.04 3.10 -3.48
C MET A 41 -9.01 3.43 -4.98
N LEU A 42 -8.37 4.54 -5.36
CA LEU A 42 -8.17 4.89 -6.77
C LEU A 42 -7.32 3.83 -7.49
N ALA A 43 -6.22 3.38 -6.88
CA ALA A 43 -5.39 2.32 -7.44
C ALA A 43 -6.19 1.01 -7.62
N ARG A 44 -7.01 0.63 -6.63
CA ARG A 44 -7.89 -0.54 -6.70
C ARG A 44 -8.84 -0.45 -7.89
N THR A 45 -9.55 0.66 -8.05
CA THR A 45 -10.46 0.86 -9.19
C THR A 45 -9.73 0.77 -10.54
N LEU A 46 -8.52 1.33 -10.64
CA LEU A 46 -7.72 1.22 -11.86
C LEU A 46 -7.29 -0.23 -12.16
N PHE A 47 -6.98 -1.01 -11.14
CA PHE A 47 -6.65 -2.42 -11.30
C PHE A 47 -7.86 -3.28 -11.64
N GLU A 48 -9.02 -3.04 -11.01
CA GLU A 48 -10.26 -3.76 -11.29
C GLU A 48 -10.69 -3.59 -12.75
N ARG A 49 -10.53 -2.39 -13.33
CA ARG A 49 -10.77 -2.16 -14.78
C ARG A 49 -9.91 -3.04 -15.69
N LYS A 50 -8.74 -3.50 -15.23
CA LYS A 50 -7.88 -4.41 -16.02
C LYS A 50 -8.37 -5.86 -16.01
N LEU A 51 -9.36 -6.18 -15.16
CA LEU A 51 -10.01 -7.49 -15.10
C LEU A 51 -11.10 -7.66 -16.17
N ASP A 52 -11.58 -6.58 -16.77
CA ASP A 52 -12.60 -6.66 -17.83
C ASP A 52 -12.11 -7.52 -19.00
N GLY A 53 -12.94 -8.49 -19.41
CA GLY A 53 -12.62 -9.44 -20.48
C GLY A 53 -11.56 -10.49 -20.12
N ARG A 54 -11.12 -10.57 -18.86
CA ARG A 54 -10.20 -11.62 -18.41
C ARG A 54 -10.92 -12.95 -18.19
N ARG A 55 -10.18 -14.04 -18.40
CA ARG A 55 -10.67 -15.41 -18.17
C ARG A 55 -10.93 -15.62 -16.68
N ALA A 56 -11.93 -16.42 -16.35
CA ALA A 56 -12.25 -16.80 -14.96
C ALA A 56 -11.09 -17.53 -14.24
N SER A 57 -10.19 -18.18 -14.98
CA SER A 57 -9.00 -18.85 -14.43
C SER A 57 -7.82 -17.91 -14.14
N SER A 58 -7.95 -16.61 -14.39
CA SER A 58 -6.91 -15.62 -14.10
C SER A 58 -6.62 -15.52 -12.60
N LYS A 59 -5.35 -15.30 -12.27
CA LYS A 59 -4.89 -14.99 -10.89
C LYS A 59 -4.72 -13.49 -10.61
N LEU A 60 -5.14 -12.64 -11.55
CA LEU A 60 -5.08 -11.18 -11.39
C LEU A 60 -5.99 -10.65 -10.28
N PRO A 61 -7.24 -11.13 -10.10
CA PRO A 61 -8.08 -10.66 -8.99
C PRO A 61 -7.42 -10.91 -7.64
N GLU A 62 -6.86 -12.09 -7.42
CA GLU A 62 -6.18 -12.42 -6.16
C GLU A 62 -4.87 -11.66 -5.98
N LEU A 63 -4.18 -11.30 -7.07
CA LEU A 63 -3.02 -10.42 -7.01
C LEU A 63 -3.40 -9.00 -6.55
N ILE A 64 -4.54 -8.46 -7.02
CA ILE A 64 -5.05 -7.16 -6.58
C ILE A 64 -5.27 -7.19 -5.07
N GLU A 65 -6.02 -8.18 -4.58
CA GLU A 65 -6.28 -8.33 -3.14
C GLU A 65 -4.98 -8.46 -2.32
N LEU A 66 -3.99 -9.21 -2.82
CA LEU A 66 -2.69 -9.34 -2.16
C LEU A 66 -1.95 -8.00 -2.07
N VAL A 67 -1.94 -7.21 -3.15
CA VAL A 67 -1.27 -5.90 -3.19
C VAL A 67 -2.01 -4.86 -2.35
N MET A 68 -3.34 -4.92 -2.31
CA MET A 68 -4.15 -4.05 -1.45
C MET A 68 -3.93 -4.36 0.04
N ALA A 69 -3.70 -5.63 0.37
CA ALA A 69 -3.40 -6.05 1.74
C ALA A 69 -1.95 -5.79 2.15
N LYS A 70 -1.00 -5.76 1.20
CA LYS A 70 0.43 -5.64 1.48
C LYS A 70 1.07 -4.59 0.57
N PRO A 71 1.59 -3.48 1.13
CA PRO A 71 2.10 -2.35 0.35
C PRO A 71 3.34 -2.69 -0.49
N LEU A 72 4.02 -3.80 -0.18
CA LEU A 72 5.19 -4.27 -0.91
C LEU A 72 5.14 -5.80 -1.07
N VAL A 73 5.15 -6.26 -2.32
CA VAL A 73 5.09 -7.69 -2.67
C VAL A 73 6.31 -8.09 -3.49
N SER A 74 6.89 -9.26 -3.21
CA SER A 74 7.95 -9.85 -4.03
C SER A 74 7.40 -10.94 -4.95
N ALA A 75 8.16 -11.31 -5.99
CA ALA A 75 7.73 -12.36 -6.91
C ALA A 75 7.57 -13.72 -6.20
N GLU A 76 8.42 -13.99 -5.21
CA GLU A 76 8.33 -15.20 -4.38
C GLU A 76 7.07 -15.18 -3.51
N MET A 77 6.74 -14.03 -2.92
CA MET A 77 5.51 -13.87 -2.14
C MET A 77 4.28 -14.13 -3.01
N VAL A 78 4.23 -13.55 -4.20
CA VAL A 78 3.13 -13.76 -5.16
C VAL A 78 3.03 -15.23 -5.57
N ALA A 79 4.17 -15.85 -5.91
CA ALA A 79 4.22 -17.26 -6.30
C ALA A 79 3.68 -18.18 -5.19
N LYS A 80 4.11 -17.95 -3.95
CA LYS A 80 3.69 -18.75 -2.78
C LYS A 80 2.22 -18.53 -2.44
N THR A 81 1.77 -17.28 -2.41
CA THR A 81 0.38 -16.94 -2.01
C THR A 81 -0.62 -17.38 -3.07
N LEU A 82 -0.32 -17.16 -4.36
CA LEU A 82 -1.24 -17.50 -5.45
C LEU A 82 -1.02 -18.92 -6.00
N ARG A 83 -0.05 -19.67 -5.44
CA ARG A 83 0.33 -21.02 -5.86
C ARG A 83 0.61 -21.11 -7.36
N VAL A 84 1.35 -20.14 -7.89
CA VAL A 84 1.78 -20.08 -9.28
C VAL A 84 3.30 -20.23 -9.36
N THR A 85 3.81 -20.56 -10.55
CA THR A 85 5.27 -20.61 -10.75
C THR A 85 5.90 -19.22 -10.57
N PRO A 86 7.17 -19.11 -10.15
CA PRO A 86 7.85 -17.82 -10.03
C PRO A 86 7.86 -17.00 -11.33
N GLN A 87 7.90 -17.67 -12.50
CA GLN A 87 7.81 -17.00 -13.79
C GLN A 87 6.41 -16.45 -14.04
N ALA A 88 5.35 -17.22 -13.73
CA ALA A 88 3.98 -16.75 -13.83
C ALA A 88 3.74 -15.56 -12.91
N ALA A 89 4.25 -15.59 -11.67
CA ALA A 89 4.18 -14.49 -10.71
C ALA A 89 4.78 -13.19 -11.28
N ARG A 90 5.99 -13.25 -11.88
CA ARG A 90 6.63 -12.08 -12.50
C ARG A 90 5.83 -11.54 -13.68
N ARG A 91 5.23 -12.44 -14.48
CA ARG A 91 4.39 -12.07 -15.63
C ARG A 91 3.15 -11.31 -15.18
N ILE A 92 2.38 -11.85 -14.23
CA ILE A 92 1.14 -11.23 -13.76
C ILE A 92 1.37 -9.91 -13.02
N VAL A 93 2.50 -9.77 -12.31
CA VAL A 93 2.93 -8.51 -11.68
C VAL A 93 3.16 -7.42 -12.73
N SER A 94 3.84 -7.79 -13.82
CA SER A 94 4.11 -6.85 -14.94
C SER A 94 2.83 -6.51 -15.70
N GLU A 95 1.95 -7.49 -15.90
CA GLU A 95 0.64 -7.33 -16.55
C GLU A 95 -0.29 -6.40 -15.75
N LEU A 96 -0.32 -6.53 -14.43
CA LEU A 96 -1.07 -5.62 -13.56
C LEU A 96 -0.47 -4.20 -13.56
N GLY A 97 0.81 -4.07 -13.92
CA GLY A 97 1.52 -2.79 -14.02
C GLY A 97 1.97 -2.25 -12.66
N LEU A 98 2.36 -3.13 -11.74
CA LEU A 98 2.87 -2.70 -10.44
C LEU A 98 4.23 -2.00 -10.57
N ARG A 99 4.47 -0.99 -9.74
CA ARG A 99 5.70 -0.20 -9.77
C ARG A 99 6.81 -0.92 -9.01
N GLU A 100 7.99 -1.03 -9.61
CA GLU A 100 9.17 -1.54 -8.90
C GLU A 100 9.68 -0.48 -7.91
N MET A 101 9.81 -0.85 -6.63
CA MET A 101 10.27 0.06 -5.58
C MET A 101 11.75 -0.11 -5.23
N THR A 102 12.35 -1.24 -5.59
CA THR A 102 13.70 -1.62 -5.14
C THR A 102 14.83 -1.12 -6.03
N GLY A 103 14.56 -0.78 -7.29
CA GLY A 103 15.57 -0.28 -8.24
C GLY A 103 16.75 -1.24 -8.47
N ARG A 104 16.55 -2.54 -8.30
CA ARG A 104 17.61 -3.57 -8.27
C ARG A 104 17.23 -4.70 -9.22
N GLY A 105 18.13 -5.08 -10.12
CA GLY A 105 17.85 -6.12 -11.13
C GLY A 105 17.45 -7.50 -10.55
N ARG A 106 17.90 -7.83 -9.33
CA ARG A 106 17.53 -9.06 -8.58
C ARG A 106 16.87 -8.69 -7.25
N PHE A 107 15.96 -9.56 -6.77
CA PHE A 107 15.15 -9.35 -5.55
C PHE A 107 14.17 -8.17 -5.63
N ARG A 108 13.50 -8.05 -6.78
CA ARG A 108 12.51 -7.01 -7.02
C ARG A 108 11.31 -7.14 -6.10
N ALA A 109 10.85 -5.99 -5.62
CA ALA A 109 9.57 -5.87 -4.94
C ALA A 109 8.78 -4.71 -5.52
N TRP A 110 7.46 -4.88 -5.54
CA TRP A 110 6.53 -3.98 -6.22
C TRP A 110 5.42 -3.52 -5.27
N GLY A 111 4.89 -2.34 -5.55
CA GLY A 111 3.74 -1.77 -4.87
C GLY A 111 2.72 -1.21 -5.87
N ALA A 112 1.55 -0.82 -5.36
CA ALA A 112 0.51 -0.15 -6.15
C ALA A 112 0.88 1.29 -6.55
N LEU A 113 1.85 1.91 -5.86
CA LEU A 113 2.22 3.33 -5.94
C LEU A 113 3.73 3.51 -6.14
#